data_AF-A0A383BKH4-F1
#
_entry.id   AF-A0A383BKH4-F1
#
_cell.length_a   1.000
_cell.length_b   1.000
_cell.length_c   1.000
_cell.angle_alpha   90.00
_cell.angle_beta   90.00
_cell.angle_gamma   90.00
#
_symmetry.space_group_name_H-M   'P 1'
#
loop_
_entity.id
_entity.type
_entity.pdbx_description
1 polymer ?
#
loop_
_entity_poly.entity_id
_entity_poly.type
_entity_poly.pdbx_seq_one_letter_code
_entity_poly.pdbx_strand_id
1 'polypeptide(L)'
;MKVIILAGGFGTRLSEYTESIPKPMLSIGGKPILWHIMKTFAHFGHKDFYLALGYKSEVIKDYFLHYRTLNADFSVDLATGTITPHHLDEVDWNVTLVDTGLNTMTGGRVKRLQAFTGNETCFLTYGDGVSDIDLSKLLKFHKNHGKLIT
;
A
#
# COMPACT_ATOMS: atom_id res chain seq x y z
N MET A 1 10.70 3.31 8.83
CA MET A 1 11.26 2.16 8.07
C MET A 1 10.41 1.96 6.83
N LYS A 2 11.01 1.44 5.76
CA LYS A 2 10.28 1.12 4.52
C LYS A 2 9.34 -0.06 4.74
N VAL A 3 8.17 0.01 4.12
CA VAL A 3 7.13 -1.03 4.17
C VAL A 3 6.83 -1.49 2.75
N ILE A 4 7.16 -2.75 2.46
CA ILE A 4 6.83 -3.40 1.19
C ILE A 4 5.49 -4.11 1.34
N ILE A 5 4.56 -3.83 0.41
CA ILE A 5 3.25 -4.46 0.39
C ILE A 5 3.04 -5.14 -0.96
N LEU A 6 2.75 -6.44 -0.92
CA LEU A 6 2.45 -7.23 -2.12
C LEU A 6 1.01 -7.00 -2.56
N ALA A 7 0.83 -6.37 -3.73
CA ALA A 7 -0.48 -5.95 -4.22
C ALA A 7 -0.77 -6.36 -5.68
N GLY A 8 0.02 -7.29 -6.23
CA GLY A 8 -0.06 -7.69 -7.65
C GLY A 8 -0.68 -9.05 -7.94
N GLY A 9 -1.21 -9.75 -6.93
CA GLY A 9 -1.81 -11.07 -7.08
C GLY A 9 -3.21 -11.05 -7.70
N PHE A 10 -3.60 -12.13 -8.38
CA PHE A 10 -4.89 -12.24 -9.08
C PHE A 10 -6.12 -12.31 -8.18
N GLY A 11 -5.97 -12.69 -6.90
CA GLY A 11 -7.11 -12.73 -5.96
C GLY A 11 -8.15 -13.82 -6.23
N THR A 12 -7.78 -14.90 -6.94
CA THR A 12 -8.69 -15.93 -7.49
C THR A 12 -9.66 -16.59 -6.50
N ARG A 13 -9.41 -16.55 -5.19
CA ARG A 13 -10.30 -17.11 -4.16
C ARG A 13 -11.51 -16.22 -3.82
N LEU A 14 -11.55 -14.99 -4.35
CA LEU A 14 -12.60 -13.97 -4.14
C LEU A 14 -13.13 -13.47 -5.49
N SER A 15 -13.21 -14.36 -6.49
CA SER A 15 -13.47 -14.03 -7.90
C SER A 15 -14.67 -13.11 -8.11
N GLU A 16 -15.78 -13.33 -7.39
CA GLU A 16 -17.01 -12.52 -7.48
C GLU A 16 -16.77 -11.01 -7.29
N TYR A 17 -15.79 -10.63 -6.45
CA TYR A 17 -15.43 -9.24 -6.20
C TYR A 17 -14.15 -8.84 -6.92
N THR A 18 -13.22 -9.77 -7.15
CA THR A 18 -11.92 -9.45 -7.74
C THR A 18 -11.92 -9.35 -9.27
N GLU A 19 -13.00 -9.83 -9.90
CA GLU A 19 -13.26 -9.67 -11.35
C GLU A 19 -13.40 -8.21 -11.78
N SER A 20 -13.76 -7.30 -10.87
CA SER A 20 -13.81 -5.85 -11.13
C SER A 20 -12.64 -5.10 -10.49
N ILE A 21 -12.23 -5.43 -9.25
CA ILE A 21 -11.18 -4.69 -8.51
C ILE A 21 -10.10 -5.59 -7.92
N PRO A 22 -8.83 -5.18 -7.83
CA PRO A 22 -7.79 -6.00 -7.20
C PRO A 22 -8.08 -6.18 -5.69
N LYS A 23 -7.77 -7.36 -5.13
CA LYS A 23 -8.10 -7.70 -3.72
C LYS A 23 -7.70 -6.62 -2.69
N PRO A 24 -6.51 -5.99 -2.76
CA PRO A 24 -6.13 -4.93 -1.81
C PRO A 24 -7.06 -3.70 -1.85
N MET A 25 -7.82 -3.52 -2.92
CA MET A 25 -8.75 -2.40 -3.13
C MET A 25 -10.19 -2.70 -2.69
N LEU A 26 -10.47 -3.91 -2.17
CA LEU A 26 -11.76 -4.20 -1.54
C LEU A 26 -12.00 -3.24 -0.36
N SER A 27 -13.21 -2.71 -0.26
CA SER A 27 -13.56 -1.70 0.73
C SER A 27 -13.98 -2.33 2.06
N ILE A 28 -13.44 -1.81 3.17
CA ILE A 28 -13.87 -2.07 4.54
C ILE A 28 -14.13 -0.71 5.19
N GLY A 29 -15.36 -0.44 5.63
CA GLY A 29 -15.68 0.83 6.28
C GLY A 29 -15.38 2.06 5.41
N GLY A 30 -15.58 1.97 4.09
CA GLY A 30 -15.39 3.08 3.15
C GLY A 30 -13.95 3.31 2.68
N LYS A 31 -12.97 2.51 3.13
CA LYS A 31 -11.57 2.59 2.70
C LYS A 31 -11.04 1.23 2.23
N PRO A 32 -10.12 1.18 1.26
CA PRO A 32 -9.47 -0.07 0.83
C PRO A 32 -8.79 -0.84 1.98
N ILE A 33 -8.76 -2.18 1.91
CA ILE A 33 -7.93 -3.02 2.80
C ILE A 33 -6.48 -2.49 2.84
N LEU A 34 -5.94 -2.17 1.66
CA LEU A 34 -4.60 -1.62 1.51
C LEU A 34 -4.39 -0.35 2.36
N TRP A 35 -5.40 0.53 2.40
CA TRP A 35 -5.34 1.75 3.21
C TRP A 35 -5.32 1.44 4.71
N HIS A 36 -6.10 0.47 5.17
CA HIS A 36 -6.09 0.04 6.58
C HIS A 36 -4.74 -0.54 7.00
N ILE A 37 -4.14 -1.37 6.14
CA ILE A 37 -2.78 -1.90 6.35
C ILE A 37 -1.79 -0.75 6.50
N MET A 38 -1.78 0.18 5.54
CA MET A 38 -0.89 1.34 5.57
C MET A 38 -1.13 2.21 6.80
N LYS A 39 -2.40 2.41 7.21
CA LYS A 39 -2.74 3.14 8.43
C LYS A 39 -2.15 2.49 9.68
N THR A 40 -2.19 1.17 9.80
CA THR A 40 -1.56 0.46 10.92
C THR A 40 -0.06 0.71 10.95
N PHE A 41 0.65 0.57 9.82
CA PHE A 41 2.09 0.87 9.76
C PHE A 41 2.39 2.35 10.08
N ALA A 42 1.59 3.27 9.56
CA ALA A 42 1.76 4.71 9.79
C ALA A 42 1.54 5.09 11.26
N HIS A 43 0.62 4.41 11.96
CA HIS A 43 0.41 4.58 13.40
C HIS A 43 1.68 4.26 14.21
N PHE A 44 2.47 3.29 13.76
CA PHE A 44 3.78 2.96 14.34
C PHE A 44 4.95 3.78 13.74
N GLY A 45 4.66 4.85 12.99
CA GLY A 45 5.67 5.74 12.41
C GLY A 45 6.36 5.19 11.16
N HIS A 46 5.76 4.24 10.45
CA HIS A 46 6.30 3.69 9.20
C HIS A 46 5.44 4.16 8.02
N LYS A 47 5.86 5.25 7.37
CA LYS A 47 5.07 6.02 6.40
C LYS A 47 5.60 5.95 4.95
N ASP A 48 6.68 5.20 4.73
CA ASP A 48 7.31 5.02 3.41
C ASP A 48 6.92 3.66 2.83
N PHE A 49 5.95 3.66 1.92
CA PHE A 49 5.32 2.46 1.35
C PHE A 49 5.81 2.17 -0.07
N TYR A 50 6.06 0.90 -0.35
CA TYR A 50 6.48 0.40 -1.65
C TYR A 50 5.55 -0.73 -2.07
N LEU A 51 4.68 -0.44 -3.04
CA LEU A 51 3.65 -1.37 -3.49
C LEU A 51 4.15 -2.19 -4.68
N ALA A 52 4.16 -3.51 -4.51
CA ALA A 52 4.50 -4.44 -5.57
C ALA A 52 3.25 -4.75 -6.41
N LEU A 53 3.04 -3.96 -7.47
CA LEU A 53 1.83 -4.03 -8.31
C LEU A 53 1.95 -5.10 -9.39
N GLY A 54 0.80 -5.50 -9.93
CA GLY A 54 0.68 -6.52 -10.97
C GLY A 54 -0.71 -6.51 -11.57
N TYR A 55 -1.51 -7.54 -11.29
CA TYR A 55 -2.90 -7.61 -11.73
C TYR A 55 -3.68 -6.33 -11.32
N LYS A 56 -4.29 -5.69 -12.32
CA LYS A 56 -5.10 -4.46 -12.18
C LYS A 56 -4.41 -3.31 -11.45
N SER A 57 -3.12 -3.12 -11.71
CA SER A 57 -2.32 -2.06 -11.10
C SER A 57 -2.89 -0.66 -11.29
N GLU A 58 -3.63 -0.43 -12.38
CA GLU A 58 -4.27 0.84 -12.74
C GLU A 58 -5.26 1.31 -11.66
N VAL A 59 -6.03 0.40 -11.06
CA VAL A 59 -7.00 0.75 -10.00
C VAL A 59 -6.28 1.29 -8.76
N ILE A 60 -5.15 0.68 -8.40
CA ILE A 60 -4.35 1.11 -7.25
C ILE A 60 -3.66 2.45 -7.57
N LYS A 61 -3.11 2.60 -8.79
CA LYS A 61 -2.48 3.85 -9.22
C LYS A 61 -3.46 5.01 -9.22
N ASP A 62 -4.66 4.79 -9.76
CA ASP A 62 -5.71 5.81 -9.82
C ASP A 62 -6.14 6.26 -8.42
N TYR A 63 -6.33 5.33 -7.49
CA TYR A 63 -6.67 5.65 -6.10
C TYR A 63 -5.64 6.57 -5.43
N PHE A 64 -4.34 6.29 -5.58
CA PHE A 64 -3.30 7.12 -4.95
C PHE A 64 -3.06 8.44 -5.70
N LEU A 65 -3.22 8.44 -7.04
CA LEU A 65 -3.13 9.66 -7.85
C LEU A 65 -4.25 10.65 -7.46
N HIS A 66 -5.47 10.14 -7.25
CA HIS A 66 -6.65 10.92 -6.88
C HIS A 66 -6.95 10.86 -5.37
N TYR A 67 -5.97 10.49 -4.53
CA TYR A 67 -6.21 10.25 -3.11
C TYR A 67 -6.88 11.44 -2.43
N ARG A 68 -6.37 12.65 -2.66
CA ARG A 68 -6.93 13.86 -2.01
C ARG A 68 -8.36 14.15 -2.46
N THR A 69 -8.65 14.05 -3.76
CA THR A 69 -10.00 14.32 -4.28
C THR A 69 -11.02 13.23 -3.90
N LEU A 70 -10.57 11.99 -3.68
CA LEU A 70 -11.43 10.90 -3.23
C LEU A 70 -11.70 10.92 -1.71
N ASN A 71 -10.87 11.61 -0.93
CA ASN A 71 -10.86 11.49 0.53
C ASN A 71 -10.99 12.82 1.29
N ALA A 72 -11.03 13.95 0.59
CA ALA A 72 -11.26 15.27 1.17
C ALA A 72 -12.28 16.04 0.33
N ASP A 73 -12.94 17.01 0.96
CA ASP A 73 -13.77 17.97 0.25
C ASP A 73 -12.86 18.90 -0.59
N PHE A 74 -13.33 19.36 -1.75
CA PHE A 74 -12.58 20.29 -2.59
C PHE A 74 -13.50 21.14 -3.45
N SER A 75 -13.03 22.32 -3.84
CA SER A 75 -13.63 23.14 -4.89
C SER A 75 -12.84 23.01 -6.18
N VAL A 76 -13.55 23.01 -7.31
CA VAL A 76 -12.97 23.06 -8.65
C VAL A 76 -13.40 24.35 -9.32
N ASP A 77 -12.44 25.14 -9.76
CA ASP A 77 -12.68 26.19 -10.74
C ASP A 77 -12.71 25.56 -12.13
N LEU A 78 -13.88 25.49 -12.76
CA LEU A 78 -14.05 24.85 -14.07
C LEU A 78 -13.50 25.67 -15.25
N ALA A 79 -13.20 26.97 -15.05
CA ALA A 79 -12.58 27.79 -16.08
C ALA A 79 -11.06 27.58 -16.12
N THR A 80 -10.42 27.38 -14.96
CA THR A 80 -8.96 27.23 -14.84
C THR A 80 -8.50 25.80 -14.59
N GLY A 81 -9.39 24.92 -14.14
CA GLY A 81 -9.07 23.57 -13.67
C GLY A 81 -8.42 23.53 -12.29
N THR A 82 -8.35 24.66 -11.57
CA THR A 82 -7.72 24.73 -10.25
C THR A 82 -8.54 23.95 -9.22
N ILE A 83 -7.88 23.04 -8.50
CA ILE A 83 -8.46 22.25 -7.41
C ILE A 83 -7.98 22.81 -6.07
N THR A 84 -8.89 23.27 -5.23
CA THR A 84 -8.60 23.78 -3.88
C THR A 84 -9.20 22.85 -2.83
N PRO A 85 -8.39 22.13 -2.03
CA PRO A 85 -8.89 21.22 -1.01
C PRO A 85 -9.43 21.98 0.22
N HIS A 86 -10.52 21.47 0.78
CA HIS A 86 -11.12 21.90 2.04
C HIS A 86 -10.93 20.78 3.06
N HIS A 87 -10.23 21.07 4.15
CA HIS A 87 -9.72 20.10 5.13
C HIS A 87 -8.56 19.22 4.61
N LEU A 88 -7.41 19.34 5.25
CA LEU A 88 -6.26 18.48 4.99
C LEU A 88 -6.36 17.27 5.92
N ASP A 89 -6.70 16.12 5.35
CA ASP A 89 -6.49 14.83 6.00
C ASP A 89 -5.01 14.72 6.42
N GLU A 90 -4.70 14.30 7.66
CA GLU A 90 -3.33 14.22 8.22
C GLU A 90 -2.44 13.14 7.57
N VAL A 91 -2.87 12.58 6.44
CA VAL A 91 -2.14 11.51 5.75
C VAL A 91 -0.95 12.10 4.98
N ASP A 92 0.23 11.89 5.54
CA ASP A 92 1.54 12.36 5.08
C ASP A 92 2.43 11.21 4.57
N TRP A 93 1.81 10.20 3.94
CA TRP A 93 2.51 8.99 3.51
C TRP A 93 3.24 9.18 2.17
N ASN A 94 4.42 8.60 2.06
CA ASN A 94 5.14 8.46 0.79
C ASN A 94 4.82 7.10 0.17
N VAL A 95 4.22 7.07 -1.02
CA VAL A 95 3.79 5.83 -1.67
C VAL A 95 4.47 5.66 -3.02
N THR A 96 5.33 4.65 -3.13
CA THR A 96 5.98 4.26 -4.39
C THR A 96 5.23 3.09 -5.02
N LEU A 97 4.76 3.29 -6.25
CA LEU A 97 3.94 2.34 -7.00
C LEU A 97 4.76 1.67 -8.10
N VAL A 98 5.13 0.41 -7.92
CA VAL A 98 6.04 -0.29 -8.85
C VAL A 98 5.30 -1.40 -9.56
N ASP A 99 5.27 -1.35 -10.90
CA ASP A 99 4.86 -2.52 -11.68
C ASP A 99 5.93 -3.61 -11.55
N THR A 100 5.57 -4.68 -10.86
CA THR A 100 6.45 -5.82 -10.64
C THR A 100 6.11 -7.00 -11.55
N GLY A 101 5.28 -6.79 -12.58
CA GLY A 101 4.93 -7.75 -13.62
C GLY A 101 3.72 -8.62 -13.27
N LEU A 102 2.88 -8.90 -14.27
CA LEU A 102 1.63 -9.64 -14.11
C LEU A 102 1.86 -11.05 -13.53
N ASN A 103 2.74 -11.83 -14.17
CA ASN A 103 2.96 -13.26 -13.84
C ASN A 103 4.05 -13.49 -12.79
N THR A 104 4.42 -12.44 -12.04
CA THR A 104 5.57 -12.52 -11.13
C THR A 104 5.14 -13.02 -9.76
N MET A 105 5.81 -14.06 -9.29
CA MET A 105 5.55 -14.64 -7.97
C MET A 105 6.13 -13.76 -6.85
N THR A 106 5.69 -13.99 -5.61
CA THR A 106 6.01 -13.17 -4.43
C THR A 106 7.51 -12.81 -4.32
N GLY A 107 8.40 -13.79 -4.32
CA GLY A 107 9.84 -13.53 -4.20
C GLY A 107 10.41 -12.69 -5.36
N GLY A 108 9.92 -12.93 -6.59
CA GLY A 108 10.31 -12.13 -7.76
C GLY A 108 9.85 -10.68 -7.65
N ARG A 109 8.67 -10.43 -7.08
CA ARG A 109 8.16 -9.08 -6.83
C ARG A 109 9.03 -8.33 -5.83
N VAL A 110 9.39 -9.00 -4.72
CA VAL A 110 10.31 -8.44 -3.72
C VAL A 110 11.67 -8.14 -4.34
N LYS A 111 12.21 -9.05 -5.16
CA LYS A 111 13.49 -8.83 -5.85
C LYS A 111 13.45 -7.61 -6.78
N ARG A 112 12.35 -7.38 -7.50
CA ARG A 112 12.19 -6.21 -8.37
C ARG A 112 12.05 -4.90 -7.60
N LEU A 113 11.47 -4.95 -6.40
CA LEU A 113 11.41 -3.79 -5.50
C LEU A 113 12.76 -3.40 -4.90
N GLN A 114 13.76 -4.29 -4.91
CA GLN A 114 15.08 -4.02 -4.33
C GLN A 114 15.72 -2.72 -4.87
N ALA A 115 15.50 -2.39 -6.14
CA ALA A 115 16.03 -1.15 -6.74
C ALA A 115 15.47 0.12 -6.08
N PHE A 116 14.30 0.05 -5.45
CA PHE A 116 13.62 1.15 -4.77
C PHE A 116 13.82 1.11 -3.26
N THR A 117 13.92 -0.08 -2.68
CA THR A 117 14.02 -0.26 -1.22
C THR A 117 15.46 -0.29 -0.72
N GLY A 118 16.45 -0.59 -1.58
CA GLY A 118 17.85 -0.68 -1.19
C GLY A 118 18.16 -1.92 -0.34
N ASN A 119 19.34 -1.92 0.30
CA ASN A 119 19.83 -3.00 1.16
C ASN A 119 19.72 -2.62 2.65
N GLU A 120 18.50 -2.37 3.11
CA GLU A 120 18.21 -2.08 4.52
C GLU A 120 17.08 -2.96 5.05
N THR A 121 16.98 -3.09 6.37
CA THR A 121 15.85 -3.78 7.00
C THR A 121 14.55 -3.08 6.63
N CYS A 122 13.56 -3.84 6.20
CA CYS A 122 12.24 -3.36 5.84
C CYS A 122 11.16 -4.29 6.39
N PHE A 123 9.93 -3.79 6.44
CA PHE A 123 8.76 -4.65 6.60
C PHE A 123 8.33 -5.19 5.25
N LEU A 124 7.83 -6.42 5.23
CA LEU A 124 7.21 -7.06 4.07
C LEU A 124 5.89 -7.68 4.52
N THR A 125 4.80 -7.35 3.84
CA THR A 125 3.49 -7.93 4.13
C THR A 125 2.67 -8.14 2.86
N TYR A 126 1.58 -8.88 2.99
CA TYR A 126 0.56 -9.04 1.96
C TYR A 126 -0.45 -7.89 2.00
N GLY A 127 -0.95 -7.47 0.84
CA GLY A 127 -1.94 -6.40 0.72
C GLY A 127 -3.38 -6.79 1.07
N ASP A 128 -3.59 -7.91 1.76
CA ASP A 128 -4.91 -8.49 2.01
C ASP A 128 -5.18 -8.94 3.45
N GLY A 129 -4.21 -8.76 4.36
CA GLY A 129 -4.33 -9.13 5.78
C GLY A 129 -4.30 -7.91 6.69
N VAL A 130 -5.31 -7.78 7.56
CA VAL A 130 -5.34 -6.82 8.66
C VAL A 130 -5.13 -7.55 9.99
N SER A 131 -4.48 -6.89 10.96
CA SER A 131 -4.25 -7.44 12.29
C SER A 131 -4.06 -6.32 13.31
N ASP A 132 -4.14 -6.67 14.59
CA ASP A 132 -3.83 -5.86 15.77
C ASP A 132 -2.36 -6.00 16.22
N ILE A 133 -1.48 -6.40 15.30
CA ILE A 133 -0.07 -6.66 15.61
C ILE A 133 0.66 -5.41 16.13
N ASP A 134 1.44 -5.61 17.18
CA ASP A 134 2.36 -4.59 17.70
C ASP A 134 3.67 -4.60 16.88
N LEU A 135 3.74 -3.70 15.89
CA LEU A 135 4.90 -3.59 14.99
C LEU A 135 6.18 -3.17 15.72
N SER A 136 6.07 -2.44 16.84
CA SER A 136 7.24 -2.07 17.65
C SER A 136 7.84 -3.29 18.34
N LYS A 137 7.00 -4.17 18.91
CA LYS A 137 7.45 -5.44 19.48
C LYS A 137 8.01 -6.37 18.41
N LEU A 138 7.36 -6.48 17.26
CA LEU A 138 7.86 -7.29 16.13
C LEU A 138 9.26 -6.81 15.69
N LEU A 139 9.44 -5.50 15.50
CA LEU A 139 10.73 -4.94 15.11
C LEU A 139 11.81 -5.16 16.17
N LYS A 140 11.46 -4.99 17.45
CA LYS A 140 12.39 -5.28 18.56
C LYS A 140 12.80 -6.75 18.56
N PHE A 141 11.85 -7.66 18.36
CA PHE A 141 12.13 -9.09 18.26
C PHE A 141 13.06 -9.42 17.09
N HIS A 142 12.80 -8.87 15.90
CA HIS A 142 13.67 -9.02 14.73
C HIS A 142 15.12 -8.57 15.01
N LYS A 143 15.26 -7.36 15.58
CA LYS A 143 16.57 -6.79 15.91
C LYS A 143 17.32 -7.60 16.96
N ASN A 144 16.62 -8.22 17.90
CA ASN A 144 17.25 -8.96 19.01
C ASN A 144 17.90 -10.29 18.57
N HIS A 145 17.36 -10.99 17.57
CA HIS A 145 17.91 -12.30 17.18
C HIS A 145 18.92 -12.22 16.02
N GLY A 146 19.07 -11.06 15.36
CA GLY A 146 20.10 -10.81 14.35
C GLY A 146 20.06 -11.72 13.11
N LYS A 147 18.88 -12.25 12.75
CA LYS A 147 18.69 -13.09 11.56
C LYS A 147 18.14 -12.25 10.41
N LEU A 148 18.30 -12.75 9.18
CA LEU A 148 17.84 -12.04 7.98
C LEU A 148 16.32 -11.86 7.92
N ILE A 149 15.56 -12.84 8.43
CA ILE A 149 14.09 -12.87 8.41
C ILE A 149 13.61 -13.40 9.76
N THR A 150 12.45 -12.91 10.19
CA THR A 150 11.71 -13.32 11.39
C THR A 150 10.39 -13.95 11.00
#